data_AF-A0A968YXN1-F1
#
_entry.id   AF-A0A968YXN1-F1
#
_cell.length_a   1.000
_cell.length_b   1.000
_cell.length_c   1.000
_cell.angle_alpha   90.00
_cell.angle_beta   90.00
_cell.angle_gamma   90.00
#
_symmetry.space_group_name_H-M   'P 1'
#
loop_
_entity.id
_entity.type
_entity.pdbx_description
1 polymer ?
#
loop_
_entity_poly.entity_id
_entity_poly.type
_entity_poly.pdbx_seq_one_letter_code
_entity_poly.pdbx_strand_id
1 'polypeptide(L)'
;MKRNLFSILTKKGAQLLAVLSLFLASSLAFSASVQAYPVFAQQAYENPREATGQIVCANCHLAQKPTEVEVPQSVLPDTVFEAVVKVPYDADAQQILGNGDKGPLNVGALLMLPEGLSWLLKI
;
A
#
# COMPACT_ATOMS: atom_id res chain seq x y z
N MET A 1 51.48 -23.15 -20.15
CA MET A 1 51.30 -21.87 -19.44
C MET A 1 50.37 -22.10 -18.23
N LYS A 2 50.91 -22.34 -17.03
CA LYS A 2 50.14 -22.68 -15.82
C LYS A 2 49.56 -21.40 -15.22
N ARG A 3 48.25 -21.17 -15.35
CA ARG A 3 47.57 -20.04 -14.68
C ARG A 3 47.56 -20.33 -13.17
N ASN A 4 48.14 -19.45 -12.37
CA ASN A 4 48.20 -19.61 -10.90
C ASN A 4 46.78 -19.73 -10.33
N LEU A 5 46.51 -20.82 -9.61
CA LEU A 5 45.19 -21.12 -9.03
C LEU A 5 44.68 -19.97 -8.15
N PHE A 6 45.59 -19.29 -7.44
CA PHE A 6 45.29 -18.11 -6.61
C PHE A 6 44.81 -16.89 -7.41
N SER A 7 45.32 -16.67 -8.63
CA SER A 7 44.87 -15.58 -9.50
C SER A 7 43.54 -15.89 -10.20
N ILE A 8 43.19 -17.17 -10.33
CA ILE A 8 41.87 -17.61 -10.79
C ILE A 8 40.85 -17.44 -9.66
N LEU A 9 41.20 -17.81 -8.42
CA LEU A 9 40.31 -17.70 -7.26
C LEU A 9 39.94 -16.25 -6.94
N THR A 10 40.92 -15.35 -6.94
CA THR A 10 40.70 -13.91 -6.69
C THR A 10 39.87 -13.25 -7.79
N LYS A 11 40.12 -13.57 -9.07
CA LYS A 11 39.30 -13.06 -10.19
C LYS A 11 37.86 -13.55 -10.14
N LYS A 12 37.63 -14.84 -9.86
CA LYS A 12 36.28 -15.40 -9.73
C LYS A 12 35.53 -14.82 -8.53
N GLY A 13 36.21 -14.62 -7.40
CA GLY A 13 35.64 -13.96 -6.22
C GLY A 13 35.24 -12.50 -6.49
N ALA A 14 36.11 -11.73 -7.16
CA ALA A 14 35.81 -10.36 -7.56
C ALA A 14 34.65 -10.28 -8.57
N GLN A 15 34.57 -11.22 -9.52
CA GLN A 15 33.44 -11.33 -10.45
C GLN A 15 32.13 -11.64 -9.73
N LEU A 16 32.14 -12.56 -8.75
CA LEU A 16 30.96 -12.90 -7.96
C LEU A 16 30.46 -11.68 -7.15
N LEU A 17 31.38 -10.96 -6.50
CA LEU A 17 31.07 -9.74 -5.75
C LEU A 17 30.48 -8.66 -6.65
N ALA A 18 31.05 -8.46 -7.85
CA ALA A 18 30.53 -7.47 -8.80
C ALA A 18 29.11 -7.81 -9.28
N VAL A 19 28.84 -9.08 -9.59
CA VAL A 19 27.50 -9.54 -9.97
C VAL A 19 26.50 -9.37 -8.83
N LEU A 20 26.89 -9.72 -7.60
CA LEU A 20 26.03 -9.55 -6.42
C LEU A 20 25.72 -8.07 -6.16
N SER A 21 26.72 -7.20 -6.31
CA SER A 21 26.58 -5.76 -6.15
C SER A 21 25.62 -5.17 -7.19
N LEU A 22 25.74 -5.62 -8.45
CA LEU A 22 24.84 -5.20 -9.53
C LEU A 22 23.41 -5.68 -9.28
N PHE A 23 23.24 -6.91 -8.79
CA PHE A 23 21.92 -7.45 -8.44
C PHE A 23 21.26 -6.63 -7.32
N LEU A 24 21.99 -6.34 -6.22
CA LEU A 24 21.47 -5.49 -5.13
C LEU A 24 21.21 -4.03 -5.56
N ALA A 25 22.02 -3.48 -6.46
CA ALA A 25 21.78 -2.13 -6.99
C ALA A 25 20.52 -2.09 -7.87
N SER A 26 20.23 -3.17 -8.61
CA SER A 26 19.06 -3.24 -9.48
C SER A 26 17.73 -3.28 -8.72
N SER A 27 17.68 -3.90 -7.53
CA SER A 27 16.45 -3.94 -6.72
C SER A 27 16.07 -2.58 -6.13
N LEU A 28 17.03 -1.67 -5.96
CA LEU A 28 16.77 -0.28 -5.57
C LEU A 28 16.28 0.59 -6.73
N ALA A 29 16.62 0.22 -7.97
CA ALA A 29 16.26 1.00 -9.16
C ALA A 29 14.82 0.73 -9.67
N PHE A 30 14.25 -0.43 -9.34
CA PHE A 30 12.89 -0.82 -9.76
C PHE A 30 11.93 -0.83 -8.57
N SER A 31 11.38 0.34 -8.24
CA SER A 31 10.21 0.42 -7.38
C SER A 31 8.98 0.03 -8.21
N ALA A 32 8.39 -1.14 -7.96
CA ALA A 32 7.12 -1.51 -8.59
C ALA A 32 6.04 -0.51 -8.17
N SER A 33 5.28 0.02 -9.13
CA SER A 33 4.13 0.87 -8.82
C SER A 33 3.09 0.04 -8.06
N VAL A 34 2.92 0.29 -6.76
CA VAL A 34 1.90 -0.37 -5.96
C VAL A 34 0.58 0.34 -6.23
N GLN A 35 -0.28 -0.31 -6.99
CA GLN A 35 -1.68 0.04 -7.07
C GLN A 35 -2.36 -0.56 -5.84
N ALA A 36 -3.02 0.24 -5.01
CA ALA A 36 -3.63 -0.24 -3.78
C ALA A 36 -5.09 0.19 -3.71
N TYR A 37 -5.93 -0.70 -4.22
CA TYR A 37 -7.39 -0.61 -4.28
C TYR A 37 -8.03 -1.49 -3.20
N PRO A 38 -9.27 -1.18 -2.75
CA PRO A 38 -9.98 -2.03 -1.80
C PRO A 38 -10.09 -3.50 -2.24
N VAL A 39 -10.19 -3.76 -3.55
CA VAL A 39 -10.25 -5.14 -4.09
C VAL A 39 -9.03 -5.99 -3.75
N PHE A 40 -7.84 -5.39 -3.66
CA PHE A 40 -6.65 -6.15 -3.27
C PHE A 40 -6.66 -6.54 -1.80
N ALA A 41 -7.24 -5.71 -0.94
CA ALA A 41 -7.50 -6.10 0.45
C ALA A 41 -8.49 -7.27 0.51
N GLN A 42 -9.59 -7.20 -0.27
CA GLN A 42 -10.62 -8.24 -0.32
C GLN A 42 -10.08 -9.59 -0.83
N GLN A 43 -9.14 -9.58 -1.77
CA GLN A 43 -8.57 -10.80 -2.37
C GLN A 43 -7.46 -11.41 -1.52
N ALA A 44 -6.67 -10.58 -0.83
CA ALA A 44 -5.48 -11.05 -0.10
C ALA A 44 -5.74 -11.32 1.39
N TYR A 45 -6.80 -10.75 1.97
CA TYR A 45 -7.08 -10.83 3.40
C TYR A 45 -8.54 -11.21 3.65
N GLU A 46 -8.75 -12.27 4.44
CA GLU A 46 -10.09 -12.67 4.91
C GLU A 46 -10.68 -11.61 5.85
N ASN A 47 -9.85 -11.09 6.77
CA ASN A 47 -10.23 -10.01 7.67
C ASN A 47 -9.39 -8.76 7.37
N PRO A 48 -10.02 -7.61 7.05
CA PRO A 48 -9.29 -6.39 6.74
C PRO A 48 -8.67 -5.68 7.96
N ARG A 49 -8.92 -6.17 9.18
CA ARG A 49 -8.36 -5.63 10.42
C ARG A 49 -7.58 -6.70 11.18
N GLU A 50 -6.32 -6.40 11.44
CA GLU A 50 -5.45 -7.24 12.25
C GLU A 50 -5.78 -7.13 13.75
N ALA A 51 -5.31 -8.09 14.55
CA ALA A 51 -5.54 -8.10 16.00
C ALA A 51 -4.95 -6.87 16.72
N THR A 52 -3.94 -6.23 16.14
CA THR A 52 -3.34 -4.97 16.60
C THR A 52 -4.24 -3.76 16.37
N GLY A 53 -5.30 -3.92 15.57
CA GLY A 53 -6.16 -2.84 15.09
C GLY A 53 -5.67 -2.20 13.79
N GLN A 54 -4.52 -2.63 13.25
CA GLN A 54 -4.02 -2.17 11.96
C GLN A 54 -4.96 -2.61 10.82
N ILE A 55 -5.20 -1.71 9.87
CA ILE A 55 -5.94 -2.00 8.64
C ILE A 55 -4.97 -2.46 7.55
N VAL A 56 -5.29 -3.55 6.86
CA VAL A 56 -4.42 -4.21 5.88
C VAL A 56 -4.01 -3.33 4.70
N CYS A 57 -4.72 -2.21 4.46
CA CYS A 57 -4.33 -1.19 3.50
C CYS A 57 -2.90 -0.65 3.76
N ALA A 58 -2.46 -0.64 5.03
CA ALA A 58 -1.12 -0.20 5.44
C ALA A 58 0.01 -1.12 4.96
N ASN A 59 -0.29 -2.36 4.54
CA ASN A 59 0.71 -3.28 3.98
C ASN A 59 1.17 -2.86 2.57
N CYS A 60 0.40 -1.99 1.90
CA CYS A 60 0.72 -1.44 0.58
C CYS A 60 0.86 0.09 0.59
N HIS A 61 -0.01 0.80 1.32
CA HIS A 61 0.03 2.25 1.49
C HIS A 61 0.92 2.61 2.68
N LEU A 62 2.23 2.69 2.43
CA LEU A 62 3.25 2.84 3.47
C LEU A 62 3.30 4.22 4.12
N ALA A 63 2.79 5.24 3.43
CA ALA A 63 2.76 6.61 3.92
C ALA A 63 1.54 6.84 4.82
N GLN A 64 1.75 7.46 5.97
CA GLN A 64 0.67 7.83 6.88
C GLN A 64 0.09 9.20 6.52
N LYS A 65 -1.23 9.27 6.43
CA LYS A 65 -2.01 10.50 6.31
C LYS A 65 -3.20 10.42 7.26
N PRO A 66 -3.61 11.53 7.88
CA PRO A 66 -4.79 11.54 8.74
C PRO A 66 -6.04 11.24 7.90
N THR A 67 -6.99 10.57 8.53
CA THR A 67 -8.36 10.38 8.04
C THR A 67 -9.32 10.70 9.17
N GLU A 68 -10.52 11.17 8.82
CA GLU A 68 -11.53 11.55 9.80
C GLU A 68 -12.85 10.83 9.48
N VAL A 69 -13.59 10.51 10.54
CA VAL A 69 -14.94 9.97 10.45
C VAL A 69 -15.83 10.73 11.42
N GLU A 70 -16.92 11.26 10.91
CA GLU A 70 -17.95 11.94 11.70
C GLU A 70 -19.23 11.10 11.64
N VAL A 71 -19.76 10.79 12.81
CA VAL A 71 -21.02 10.06 12.99
C VAL A 71 -21.83 10.74 14.09
N PRO A 72 -23.17 10.60 14.09
CA PRO A 72 -23.97 11.02 15.23
C PRO A 72 -23.51 10.32 16.51
N GLN A 73 -23.63 11.02 17.64
CA GLN A 73 -23.33 10.43 18.96
C GLN A 73 -24.22 9.23 19.29
N SER A 74 -25.47 9.23 18.81
CA SER A 74 -26.41 8.14 18.99
C SER A 74 -27.37 8.05 17.80
N VAL A 75 -27.92 6.85 17.60
CA VAL A 75 -28.89 6.56 16.55
C VAL A 75 -30.03 5.74 17.17
N LEU A 76 -31.25 5.97 16.70
CA LEU A 76 -32.38 5.11 17.06
C LEU A 76 -32.28 3.78 16.30
N PRO A 77 -32.85 2.69 16.84
CA PRO A 77 -32.99 1.44 16.09
C PRO A 77 -33.71 1.67 14.76
N ASP A 78 -33.33 0.90 13.74
CA ASP A 78 -33.95 0.91 12.41
C ASP A 78 -34.00 2.32 11.76
N THR A 79 -32.98 3.15 12.03
CA THR A 79 -32.88 4.52 11.51
C THR A 79 -31.64 4.68 10.65
N VAL A 80 -31.81 5.41 9.54
CA VAL A 80 -30.73 5.81 8.65
C VAL A 80 -29.92 6.94 9.29
N PHE A 81 -28.59 6.83 9.24
CA PHE A 81 -27.71 7.93 9.60
C PHE A 81 -26.55 8.06 8.60
N GLU A 82 -25.91 9.22 8.61
CA GLU A 82 -24.77 9.50 7.75
C GLU A 82 -23.47 9.31 8.52
N ALA A 83 -22.53 8.58 7.92
CA ALA A 83 -21.14 8.54 8.33
C ALA A 83 -20.31 9.33 7.32
N VAL A 84 -19.82 10.50 7.71
CA VAL A 84 -19.03 11.38 6.84
C VAL A 84 -17.57 11.01 6.98
N VAL A 85 -16.95 10.55 5.89
CA VAL A 85 -15.53 10.18 5.85
C VAL A 85 -14.75 11.28 5.13
N LYS A 86 -13.71 11.82 5.78
CA LYS A 86 -12.81 12.82 5.18
C LYS A 86 -11.40 12.24 5.05
N VAL A 87 -10.80 12.43 3.88
CA VAL A 87 -9.41 12.06 3.58
C VAL A 87 -8.69 13.33 3.13
N PRO A 88 -8.18 14.16 4.06
CA PRO A 88 -7.56 15.42 3.70
C PRO A 88 -6.23 15.22 2.96
N TYR A 89 -6.11 15.89 1.83
CA TYR A 89 -4.86 16.03 1.09
C TYR A 89 -4.81 17.41 0.42
N ASP A 90 -3.62 17.82 0.01
CA ASP A 90 -3.44 19.05 -0.77
C ASP A 90 -4.01 18.84 -2.18
N ALA A 91 -5.10 19.54 -2.50
CA ALA A 91 -5.81 19.39 -3.77
C ALA A 91 -4.97 19.80 -4.99
N ASP A 92 -3.93 20.62 -4.79
CA ASP A 92 -3.00 21.02 -5.84
C ASP A 92 -1.84 20.02 -6.01
N ALA A 93 -1.71 19.05 -5.09
CA ALA A 93 -0.69 18.02 -5.18
C ALA A 93 -1.02 17.00 -6.29
N GLN A 94 0.02 16.62 -7.05
CA GLN A 94 -0.07 15.60 -8.09
C GLN A 94 0.72 14.35 -7.68
N GLN A 95 0.23 13.18 -8.08
CA GLN A 95 0.94 11.90 -7.94
C GLN A 95 1.50 11.43 -9.28
N ILE A 96 2.50 10.54 -9.22
CA ILE A 96 2.98 9.80 -10.39
C ILE A 96 2.01 8.66 -10.68
N LEU A 97 1.46 8.62 -11.89
CA LEU A 97 0.55 7.61 -12.36
C LEU A 97 1.31 6.36 -12.84
N GLY A 98 0.58 5.27 -13.12
CA GLY A 98 1.18 4.01 -13.60
C GLY A 98 1.91 4.11 -14.94
N ASN A 99 1.67 5.17 -15.73
CA ASN A 99 2.37 5.46 -16.98
C ASN A 99 3.59 6.39 -16.80
N GLY A 100 3.85 6.87 -15.57
CA GLY A 100 4.94 7.81 -15.25
C GLY A 100 4.54 9.29 -15.31
N ASP A 101 3.36 9.64 -15.81
CA ASP A 101 2.89 11.03 -15.86
C ASP A 101 2.42 11.53 -14.50
N LYS A 102 2.34 12.85 -14.34
CA LYS A 102 1.72 13.47 -13.16
C LYS A 102 0.21 13.59 -13.35
N GLY A 103 -0.55 13.24 -12.31
CA GLY A 103 -2.01 13.34 -12.33
C GLY A 103 -2.64 13.51 -10.95
N PRO A 104 -3.97 13.59 -10.88
CA PRO A 104 -4.70 13.77 -9.63
C PRO A 104 -4.62 12.53 -8.73
N LEU A 105 -4.88 12.72 -7.43
CA LEU A 105 -4.98 11.64 -6.45
C LEU A 105 -6.38 11.02 -6.48
N ASN A 106 -6.43 9.68 -6.41
CA ASN A 106 -7.66 8.94 -6.16
C ASN A 106 -7.74 8.57 -4.69
N VAL A 107 -8.95 8.53 -4.14
CA VAL A 107 -9.20 8.15 -2.75
C VAL A 107 -10.10 6.91 -2.68
N GLY A 108 -9.90 6.12 -1.64
CA GLY A 108 -10.73 4.97 -1.30
C GLY A 108 -10.67 4.73 0.20
N ALA A 109 -11.69 4.09 0.75
CA ALA A 109 -11.79 3.82 2.18
C ALA A 109 -12.36 2.44 2.45
N LEU A 110 -12.05 1.92 3.64
CA LEU A 110 -12.67 0.73 4.22
C LEU A 110 -13.32 1.15 5.53
N LEU A 111 -14.63 0.99 5.64
CA LEU A 111 -15.37 1.28 6.87
C LEU A 111 -15.93 -0.02 7.44
N MET A 112 -15.51 -0.34 8.67
CA MET A 112 -16.05 -1.47 9.43
C MET A 112 -17.13 -0.96 10.37
N LEU A 113 -18.35 -1.44 10.16
CA LEU A 113 -19.48 -1.16 11.02
C LEU A 113 -19.59 -2.24 12.12
N PRO A 114 -20.16 -1.90 13.29
CA PRO A 114 -20.55 -2.92 14.26
C PRO A 114 -21.58 -3.90 13.68
N GLU A 115 -21.67 -5.08 14.27
CA GLU A 115 -22.67 -6.08 13.89
C GLU A 115 -24.09 -5.51 14.00
N GLY A 116 -24.94 -5.87 13.03
CA GLY A 116 -26.33 -5.40 12.95
C GLY A 116 -26.52 -4.06 12.23
N LEU A 117 -25.44 -3.32 11.93
CA LEU A 117 -25.51 -2.17 11.03
C LEU A 117 -25.22 -2.60 9.60
N SER A 118 -25.99 -2.07 8.67
CA SER A 118 -25.82 -2.29 7.23
C SER A 118 -25.81 -0.96 6.49
N TRP A 119 -25.23 -0.99 5.30
CA TRP A 119 -25.28 0.14 4.39
C TRP A 119 -26.67 0.26 3.79
N LEU A 120 -27.22 1.46 3.84
CA LEU A 120 -28.49 1.77 3.19
C LEU A 120 -28.33 2.22 1.72
N LEU A 121 -27.10 2.28 1.22
CA LEU A 121 -26.86 2.49 -0.20
C LEU A 121 -27.09 1.21 -1.01
N LYS A 122 -28.22 1.20 -1.73
CA LYS A 122 -28.29 0.68 -3.10
C LYS A 122 -27.28 1.46 -3.94
N ILE A 123 -26.30 0.77 -4.50
CA ILE A 123 -25.56 1.26 -5.68
C ILE A 123 -26.52 1.24 -6.86
#